data_AF-Q4CKL1-F1
#
_entry.id   AF-Q4CKL1-F1
#
_cell.length_a   1.000
_cell.length_b   1.000
_cell.length_c   1.000
_cell.angle_alpha   90.00
_cell.angle_beta   90.00
_cell.angle_gamma   90.00
#
_symmetry.space_group_name_H-M   'P 1'
#
loop_
_entity.id
_entity.type
_entity.pdbx_description
1 polymer ?
#
loop_
_entity_poly.entity_id
_entity_poly.type
_entity_poly.pdbx_seq_one_letter_code
_entity_poly.pdbx_strand_id
1 'polypeptide(L)'
;MAKKKLPTMRRKLRRVAVLLFLFIVATTVLSFRFDTAADDGAPGPNNLRHPRAAAADDAALAYIPRSVLDTWSRREYLIVLGIPSPDNEERRTRRNLQRTTCWRFPGVATRANDFTGAMLVLYVLARHPSHGYNYSAALLEEAAQWQDVVAMPINEGRVTTTASMSKAQQERNVV
;
A
#
# COMPACT_ATOMS: atom_id res chain seq x y z
N MET A 1 -35.02 6.37 64.05
CA MET A 1 -33.88 5.44 63.89
C MET A 1 -33.24 5.61 62.50
N ALA A 2 -32.18 6.41 62.37
CA ALA A 2 -31.49 6.60 61.09
C ALA A 2 -30.49 5.45 60.85
N LYS A 3 -30.81 4.52 59.94
CA LYS A 3 -29.96 3.39 59.58
C LYS A 3 -28.65 3.88 58.94
N LYS A 4 -27.51 3.68 59.62
CA LYS A 4 -26.15 3.94 59.14
C LYS A 4 -25.85 3.18 57.83
N LYS A 5 -26.10 3.78 56.65
CA LYS A 5 -25.73 3.21 55.34
C LYS A 5 -24.33 3.62 54.84
N LEU A 6 -23.49 4.20 55.69
CA LEU A 6 -22.22 4.80 55.27
C LEU A 6 -21.06 3.84 54.92
N PRO A 7 -20.90 2.63 55.50
CA PRO A 7 -19.70 1.82 55.24
C PRO A 7 -19.70 1.11 53.87
N THR A 8 -20.88 0.79 53.31
CA THR A 8 -20.96 0.07 52.01
C THR A 8 -20.61 0.97 50.82
N MET A 9 -20.87 2.27 50.92
CA MET A 9 -20.58 3.23 49.84
C MET A 9 -19.07 3.44 49.64
N ARG A 10 -18.26 3.49 50.72
CA ARG A 10 -16.80 3.55 50.61
C ARG A 10 -16.21 2.33 49.89
N ARG A 11 -16.71 1.12 50.19
CA ARG A 11 -16.28 -0.11 49.47
C ARG A 11 -16.67 -0.08 48.00
N LYS A 12 -17.87 0.38 47.66
CA LYS A 12 -18.30 0.51 46.25
C LYS A 12 -17.44 1.54 45.50
N LEU A 13 -17.19 2.70 46.09
CA LEU A 13 -16.36 3.74 45.46
C LEU A 13 -14.91 3.26 45.24
N ARG A 14 -14.34 2.54 46.21
CA ARG A 14 -13.00 1.95 46.06
C ARG A 14 -12.94 0.92 44.92
N ARG A 15 -13.99 0.09 44.76
CA ARG A 15 -14.08 -0.85 43.63
C ARG A 15 -14.20 -0.14 42.28
N VAL A 16 -15.05 0.89 42.20
CA VAL A 16 -15.19 1.70 40.97
C VAL A 16 -13.87 2.37 40.62
N ALA A 17 -13.18 2.98 41.59
CA ALA A 17 -11.88 3.60 41.35
C ALA A 17 -10.81 2.59 40.88
N VAL A 18 -10.78 1.38 41.45
CA VAL A 18 -9.87 0.31 41.00
C VAL A 18 -10.20 -0.13 39.58
N LEU A 19 -11.48 -0.30 39.23
CA LEU A 19 -11.89 -0.67 37.86
C LEU A 19 -11.54 0.43 36.86
N LEU A 20 -11.74 1.70 37.22
CA LEU A 20 -11.38 2.85 36.38
C LEU A 20 -9.87 2.93 36.16
N PHE A 21 -9.08 2.70 37.21
CA PHE A 21 -7.63 2.64 37.10
C PHE A 21 -7.17 1.48 36.21
N LEU A 22 -7.72 0.27 36.41
CA LEU A 22 -7.43 -0.88 35.55
C LEU A 22 -7.83 -0.64 34.10
N PHE A 23 -8.96 0.03 33.86
CA PHE A 23 -9.40 0.42 32.51
C PHE A 23 -8.41 1.40 31.88
N ILE A 24 -7.99 2.43 32.61
CA ILE A 24 -6.98 3.40 32.14
C ILE A 24 -5.67 2.66 31.81
N VAL A 25 -5.18 1.79 32.69
CA VAL A 25 -3.96 1.00 32.45
C VAL A 25 -4.11 0.06 31.25
N ALA A 26 -5.25 -0.60 31.10
CA ALA A 26 -5.51 -1.47 29.94
C ALA A 26 -5.54 -0.67 28.63
N THR A 27 -6.16 0.52 28.64
CA THR A 27 -6.19 1.40 27.46
C THR A 27 -4.82 1.96 27.13
N THR A 28 -4.02 2.38 28.11
CA THR A 28 -2.66 2.87 27.85
C THR A 28 -1.75 1.74 27.36
N VAL A 29 -1.82 0.54 27.96
CA VAL A 29 -1.07 -0.62 27.45
C VAL A 29 -1.50 -0.95 26.02
N LEU A 30 -2.80 -0.95 25.71
CA LEU A 30 -3.28 -1.23 24.36
C LEU A 30 -2.79 -0.17 23.36
N SER A 31 -2.90 1.12 23.70
CA SER A 31 -2.35 2.23 22.90
C SER A 31 -0.84 2.08 22.70
N PHE A 32 -0.08 1.79 23.77
CA PHE A 32 1.36 1.56 23.67
C PHE A 32 1.69 0.36 22.79
N ARG A 33 0.91 -0.73 22.83
CA ARG A 33 1.12 -1.91 21.96
C ARG A 33 0.83 -1.61 20.49
N PHE A 34 -0.16 -0.76 20.20
CA PHE A 34 -0.39 -0.28 18.85
C PHE A 34 0.73 0.66 18.38
N ASP A 35 1.28 1.48 19.29
CA ASP A 35 2.42 2.37 18.98
C ASP A 35 3.74 1.60 18.82
N THR A 36 4.01 0.59 19.67
CA THR A 36 5.22 -0.25 19.52
C THR A 36 5.14 -1.16 18.30
N ALA A 37 3.93 -1.51 17.82
CA ALA A 37 3.81 -2.18 16.53
C ALA A 37 4.16 -1.24 15.35
N ALA A 38 4.08 0.07 15.54
CA ALA A 38 4.45 1.07 14.54
C ALA A 38 5.91 1.53 14.65
N ASP A 39 6.50 1.58 15.85
CA ASP A 39 7.80 2.23 16.08
C ASP A 39 8.91 1.32 16.63
N ASP A 40 9.13 0.18 15.99
CA ASP A 40 10.46 -0.46 15.98
C ASP A 40 11.24 0.00 14.73
N GLY A 41 11.25 1.32 14.50
CA GLY A 41 12.18 2.00 13.59
C GLY A 41 13.61 2.06 14.14
N ALA A 42 13.82 1.62 15.39
CA ALA A 42 15.16 1.36 15.90
C ALA A 42 15.82 0.32 14.97
N PRO A 43 16.94 0.66 14.30
CA PRO A 43 17.69 -0.31 13.53
C PRO A 43 18.35 -1.25 14.54
N GLY A 44 17.60 -2.25 14.98
CA GLY A 44 18.19 -3.42 15.62
C GLY A 44 19.30 -3.90 14.69
N PRO A 45 20.47 -4.29 15.20
CA PRO A 45 21.61 -4.68 14.35
C PRO A 45 21.27 -5.85 13.39
N ASN A 46 20.16 -6.55 13.63
CA ASN A 46 19.66 -7.62 12.78
C ASN A 46 18.67 -7.15 11.69
N ASN A 47 18.14 -5.92 11.79
CA ASN A 47 17.36 -5.27 10.74
C ASN A 47 18.29 -4.60 9.73
N LEU A 48 19.32 -5.33 9.29
CA LEU A 48 19.97 -5.03 8.03
C LEU A 48 18.90 -5.16 6.95
N ARG A 49 18.12 -4.10 6.71
CA ARG A 49 17.42 -3.91 5.44
C ARG A 49 18.44 -4.31 4.40
N HIS A 50 18.23 -5.46 3.76
CA HIS A 50 19.23 -6.04 2.90
C HIS A 50 19.63 -4.93 1.91
N PRO A 51 20.92 -4.57 1.77
CA PRO A 51 21.32 -3.47 0.90
C PRO A 51 20.74 -3.60 -0.52
N ARG A 52 20.56 -4.85 -0.96
CA ARG A 52 19.87 -5.21 -2.21
C ARG A 52 18.38 -4.83 -2.23
N ALA A 53 17.65 -5.03 -1.14
CA ALA A 53 16.26 -4.64 -1.03
C ALA A 53 16.11 -3.12 -1.04
N ALA A 54 16.95 -2.40 -0.29
CA ALA A 54 16.97 -0.93 -0.31
C ALA A 54 17.27 -0.39 -1.73
N ALA A 55 18.25 -0.96 -2.43
CA ALA A 55 18.54 -0.58 -3.81
C ALA A 55 17.40 -0.90 -4.78
N ALA A 56 16.64 -1.98 -4.54
CA ALA A 56 15.48 -2.33 -5.35
C ALA A 56 14.31 -1.36 -5.11
N ASP A 57 14.08 -0.97 -3.86
CA ASP A 57 13.07 0.03 -3.49
C ASP A 57 13.42 1.40 -4.11
N ASP A 58 14.67 1.84 -4.00
CA ASP A 58 15.15 3.08 -4.61
C ASP A 58 14.98 3.07 -6.13
N ALA A 59 15.30 1.94 -6.78
CA ALA A 59 15.10 1.79 -8.22
C ALA A 59 13.61 1.80 -8.61
N ALA A 60 12.74 1.20 -7.79
CA ALA A 60 11.30 1.15 -8.06
C ALA A 60 10.62 2.52 -7.95
N LEU A 61 11.12 3.37 -7.04
CA LEU A 61 10.59 4.70 -6.77
C LEU A 61 11.34 5.82 -7.51
N ALA A 62 12.31 5.47 -8.36
CA ALA A 62 13.23 6.42 -9.01
C ALA A 62 12.55 7.51 -9.85
N TYR A 63 11.35 7.24 -10.38
CA TYR A 63 10.60 8.17 -11.23
C TYR A 63 9.55 8.99 -10.48
N ILE A 64 9.45 8.80 -9.16
CA ILE A 64 8.53 9.55 -8.30
C ILE A 64 9.33 10.64 -7.57
N PRO A 65 8.90 11.91 -7.61
CA PRO A 65 9.60 12.97 -6.88
C PRO A 65 9.63 12.71 -5.37
N ARG A 66 10.76 13.04 -4.73
CA ARG A 66 10.91 12.87 -3.27
C ARG A 66 9.83 13.58 -2.46
N SER A 67 9.38 14.75 -2.90
CA SER A 67 8.29 15.49 -2.23
C SER A 67 6.98 14.71 -2.20
N VAL A 68 6.71 13.88 -3.22
CA VAL A 68 5.54 13.00 -3.27
C VAL A 68 5.74 11.81 -2.35
N LEU A 69 6.93 11.19 -2.36
CA LEU A 69 7.26 10.09 -1.44
C LEU A 69 7.17 10.54 0.03
N ASP A 70 7.65 11.74 0.34
CA ASP A 70 7.54 12.35 1.66
C ASP A 70 6.07 12.62 2.04
N THR A 71 5.24 12.95 1.05
CA THR A 71 3.80 13.11 1.26
C THR A 71 3.14 11.77 1.55
N TRP A 72 3.55 10.70 0.86
CA TRP A 72 3.04 9.36 1.12
C TRP A 72 3.49 8.82 2.48
N SER A 73 4.74 9.07 2.88
CA SER A 73 5.27 8.58 4.15
C SER A 73 4.65 9.26 5.38
N ARG A 74 4.25 10.53 5.25
CA ARG A 74 3.58 11.28 6.34
C ARG A 74 2.08 11.01 6.47
N ARG A 75 1.47 10.32 5.49
CA ARG A 75 0.03 10.09 5.46
C ARG A 75 -0.31 8.67 5.88
N GLU A 76 -1.33 8.54 6.71
CA GLU A 76 -1.89 7.25 7.11
C GLU A 76 -3.01 6.86 6.14
N TYR A 77 -2.64 6.23 5.02
CA TYR A 77 -3.64 5.67 4.11
C TYR A 77 -4.27 4.42 4.73
N LEU A 78 -5.61 4.37 4.74
CA LEU A 78 -6.36 3.19 5.15
C LEU A 78 -6.15 2.01 4.18
N ILE A 79 -6.01 2.31 2.89
CA ILE A 79 -5.86 1.32 1.83
C ILE A 79 -4.76 1.76 0.88
N VAL A 80 -3.82 0.85 0.57
CA VAL A 80 -2.86 1.02 -0.52
C VAL A 80 -3.11 -0.10 -1.53
N LEU A 81 -3.55 0.28 -2.73
CA LEU A 81 -3.90 -0.65 -3.81
C LEU A 81 -2.85 -0.60 -4.91
N GLY A 82 -2.07 -1.67 -5.04
CA GLY A 82 -1.16 -1.87 -6.17
C GLY A 82 -1.88 -2.56 -7.33
N ILE A 83 -1.87 -1.95 -8.52
CA ILE A 83 -2.46 -2.52 -9.74
C ILE A 83 -1.31 -2.89 -10.69
N PRO A 84 -0.99 -4.19 -10.83
CA PRO A 84 -0.04 -4.65 -11.84
C PRO A 84 -0.52 -4.27 -13.23
N SER A 85 0.34 -3.60 -14.00
CA SER A 85 0.00 -3.20 -15.35
C SER A 85 1.19 -3.41 -16.31
N PRO A 86 0.95 -3.88 -17.54
CA PRO A 86 1.98 -3.90 -18.58
C PRO A 86 2.33 -2.50 -19.07
N ASP A 87 3.57 -2.34 -19.55
CA ASP A 87 4.01 -1.17 -20.34
C ASP A 87 3.64 -1.32 -21.83
N ASN A 88 2.35 -1.18 -22.13
CA ASN A 88 1.86 -1.11 -23.50
C ASN A 88 0.74 -0.07 -23.64
N GLU A 89 0.46 0.35 -24.87
CA GLU A 89 -0.47 1.46 -25.15
C GLU A 89 -1.90 1.18 -24.69
N GLU A 90 -2.41 -0.03 -24.92
CA GLU A 90 -3.76 -0.41 -24.49
C GLU A 90 -3.93 -0.28 -22.97
N ARG A 91 -2.92 -0.65 -22.21
CA ARG A 91 -2.93 -0.58 -20.75
C ARG A 91 -2.69 0.84 -20.26
N ARG A 92 -1.86 1.63 -20.95
CA ARG A 92 -1.70 3.06 -20.70
C ARG A 92 -3.02 3.82 -20.85
N THR A 93 -3.72 3.58 -21.96
CA THR A 93 -5.07 4.13 -22.19
C THR A 93 -6.02 3.74 -21.06
N ARG A 94 -5.99 2.48 -20.60
CA ARG A 94 -6.82 2.02 -19.48
C ARG A 94 -6.50 2.71 -18.17
N ARG A 95 -5.22 2.88 -17.82
CA ARG A 95 -4.81 3.61 -16.60
C ARG A 95 -5.31 5.05 -16.64
N ASN A 96 -5.17 5.72 -17.78
CA ASN A 96 -5.69 7.09 -17.98
C ASN A 96 -7.21 7.16 -17.85
N LEU A 97 -7.95 6.18 -18.38
CA LEU A 97 -9.39 6.07 -18.16
C LEU A 97 -9.72 5.89 -16.68
N GLN A 98 -9.02 5.03 -15.95
CA GLN A 98 -9.25 4.83 -14.52
C GLN A 98 -8.99 6.12 -13.71
N ARG A 99 -7.90 6.84 -14.01
CA ARG A 99 -7.58 8.15 -13.40
C ARG A 99 -8.66 9.20 -13.65
N THR A 100 -9.28 9.17 -14.84
CA THR A 100 -10.31 10.15 -15.24
C THR A 100 -11.73 9.72 -14.89
N THR A 101 -11.93 8.49 -14.41
CA THR A 101 -13.24 7.93 -14.04
C THR A 101 -13.26 7.50 -12.57
N CYS A 102 -13.03 6.23 -12.26
CA CYS A 102 -13.22 5.65 -10.93
C CYS A 102 -12.32 6.25 -9.85
N TRP A 103 -11.13 6.77 -10.21
CA TRP A 103 -10.21 7.39 -9.24
C TRP A 103 -10.49 8.88 -8.97
N ARG A 104 -11.54 9.46 -9.55
CA ARG A 104 -12.00 10.80 -9.18
C ARG A 104 -12.78 10.85 -7.88
N PHE A 105 -13.05 9.70 -7.24
CA PHE A 105 -13.75 9.68 -5.98
C PHE A 105 -12.92 10.38 -4.88
N PRO A 106 -13.51 11.28 -4.05
CA PRO A 106 -12.74 12.13 -3.13
C PRO A 106 -11.90 11.38 -2.09
N GLY A 107 -12.25 10.13 -1.78
CA GLY A 107 -11.47 9.28 -0.87
C GLY A 107 -10.18 8.72 -1.47
N VAL A 108 -9.96 8.89 -2.78
CA VAL A 108 -8.79 8.36 -3.50
C VAL A 108 -7.70 9.41 -3.57
N ALA A 109 -6.55 9.09 -2.99
CA ALA A 109 -5.34 9.89 -3.07
C ALA A 109 -4.74 9.80 -4.47
N THR A 110 -4.72 10.92 -5.18
CA THR A 110 -4.22 11.04 -6.55
C THR A 110 -3.38 12.31 -6.68
N ARG A 111 -2.64 12.47 -7.77
CA ARG A 111 -1.92 13.72 -8.03
C ARG A 111 -2.82 14.96 -8.01
N ALA A 112 -4.07 14.85 -8.46
CA ALA A 112 -4.99 15.99 -8.56
C ALA A 112 -5.39 16.58 -7.20
N ASN A 113 -5.22 15.83 -6.10
CA ASN A 113 -5.54 16.28 -4.74
C ASN A 113 -4.30 16.20 -3.82
N ASP A 114 -3.09 16.30 -4.39
CA ASP A 114 -1.83 16.22 -3.65
C ASP A 114 -1.73 14.95 -2.78
N PHE A 115 -2.25 13.85 -3.34
CA PHE A 115 -2.38 12.56 -2.68
C PHE A 115 -3.13 12.63 -1.34
N THR A 116 -4.16 13.46 -1.28
CA THR A 116 -5.07 13.55 -0.13
C THR A 116 -6.21 12.56 -0.30
N GLY A 117 -6.32 11.59 0.59
CA GLY A 117 -7.38 10.59 0.58
C GLY A 117 -7.07 9.46 1.55
N ALA A 118 -8.05 8.59 1.78
CA ALA A 118 -7.87 7.39 2.60
C ALA A 118 -7.32 6.21 1.79
N MET A 119 -7.50 6.21 0.46
CA MET A 119 -7.04 5.13 -0.42
C MET A 119 -5.99 5.64 -1.41
N LEU A 120 -4.76 5.13 -1.32
CA LEU A 120 -3.71 5.37 -2.32
C LEU A 120 -3.75 4.26 -3.38
N VAL A 121 -3.85 4.64 -4.65
CA VAL A 121 -3.79 3.69 -5.78
C VAL A 121 -2.48 3.90 -6.53
N LEU A 122 -1.72 2.82 -6.70
CA LEU A 122 -0.43 2.81 -7.38
C LEU A 122 -0.46 1.81 -8.53
N TYR A 123 0.04 2.22 -9.70
CA TYR A 123 0.26 1.31 -10.80
C TYR A 123 1.66 0.73 -10.70
N VAL A 124 1.76 -0.59 -10.62
CA VAL A 124 3.04 -1.29 -10.50
C VAL A 124 3.38 -1.90 -11.85
N LEU A 125 4.50 -1.49 -12.42
CA LEU A 125 4.93 -1.90 -13.75
C LEU A 125 6.26 -2.62 -13.65
N ALA A 126 6.44 -3.62 -14.52
CA ALA A 126 7.68 -4.33 -14.73
C ALA A 126 8.20 -4.02 -16.14
N ARG A 127 9.45 -4.37 -16.40
CA ARG A 127 10.08 -4.18 -17.71
C ARG A 127 9.45 -5.12 -18.72
N HIS A 128 8.73 -4.57 -19.70
CA HIS A 128 7.98 -5.35 -20.69
C HIS A 128 8.88 -5.84 -21.84
N PRO A 129 8.74 -7.09 -22.32
CA PRO A 129 9.61 -7.67 -23.35
C PRO A 129 9.53 -6.95 -24.71
N SER A 130 8.43 -6.28 -25.04
CA SER A 130 8.30 -5.53 -26.32
C SER A 130 9.28 -4.37 -26.43
N HIS A 131 9.80 -3.88 -25.30
CA HIS A 131 10.73 -2.75 -25.23
C HIS A 131 12.15 -3.21 -24.88
N GLY A 132 12.47 -4.49 -25.12
CA GLY A 132 13.78 -5.06 -24.80
C GLY A 132 14.07 -5.08 -23.30
N TYR A 133 13.05 -5.24 -22.47
CA TYR A 133 13.14 -5.12 -21.00
C TYR A 133 13.66 -3.76 -20.52
N ASN A 134 13.35 -2.70 -21.26
CA ASN A 134 13.49 -1.31 -20.81
C ASN A 134 12.10 -0.67 -20.65
N TYR A 135 12.05 0.43 -19.91
CA TYR A 135 10.85 1.24 -19.82
C TYR A 135 10.72 2.14 -21.05
N SER A 136 9.53 2.18 -21.65
CA SER A 136 9.27 3.04 -22.79
C SER A 136 9.30 4.52 -22.40
N ALA A 137 9.68 5.40 -23.33
CA ALA A 137 9.66 6.85 -23.09
C ALA A 137 8.28 7.35 -22.65
N ALA A 138 7.21 6.81 -23.25
CA ALA A 138 5.84 7.13 -22.89
C ALA A 138 5.48 6.71 -21.45
N LEU A 139 6.05 5.63 -20.91
CA LEU A 139 5.89 5.27 -19.50
C LEU A 139 6.62 6.24 -18.58
N LEU A 140 7.81 6.69 -18.96
CA LEU A 140 8.57 7.66 -18.15
C LEU A 140 7.87 9.01 -18.08
N GLU A 141 7.29 9.46 -19.20
CA GLU A 141 6.43 10.65 -19.25
C GLU A 141 5.17 10.46 -18.39
N GLU A 142 4.50 9.30 -18.50
CA GLU A 142 3.35 8.98 -17.67
C GLU A 142 3.71 8.99 -16.17
N ALA A 143 4.84 8.39 -15.79
CA ALA A 143 5.31 8.34 -14.41
C ALA A 143 5.62 9.74 -13.87
N ALA A 144 6.29 10.57 -14.65
CA ALA A 144 6.57 11.96 -14.29
C ALA A 144 5.28 12.80 -14.19
N GLN A 145 4.29 12.52 -15.06
CA GLN A 145 3.02 13.23 -15.11
C GLN A 145 2.05 12.82 -14.00
N TRP A 146 1.95 11.55 -13.64
CA TRP A 146 0.94 11.09 -12.68
C TRP A 146 1.51 10.79 -11.30
N GLN A 147 2.81 10.49 -11.21
CA GLN A 147 3.52 10.24 -9.95
C GLN A 147 2.92 9.09 -9.13
N ASP A 148 2.07 8.26 -9.74
CA ASP A 148 1.41 7.08 -9.16
C ASP A 148 1.95 5.77 -9.74
N VAL A 149 3.03 5.84 -10.52
CA VAL A 149 3.63 4.72 -11.24
C VAL A 149 4.90 4.26 -10.51
N VAL A 150 4.88 3.01 -10.04
CA VAL A 150 6.03 2.32 -9.44
C VAL A 150 6.66 1.42 -10.50
N ALA A 151 7.93 1.67 -10.83
CA ALA A 151 8.61 1.03 -11.95
C ALA A 151 9.61 -0.01 -11.44
N MET A 152 9.15 -1.23 -11.18
CA MET A 152 9.95 -2.27 -10.54
C MET A 152 11.22 -2.65 -11.33
N PRO A 153 12.37 -2.92 -10.68
CA PRO A 153 13.58 -3.37 -11.35
C PRO A 153 13.53 -4.87 -11.69
N ILE A 154 12.38 -5.37 -12.13
CA ILE A 154 12.15 -6.76 -12.51
C ILE A 154 11.61 -6.85 -13.94
N ASN A 155 11.85 -7.99 -14.58
CA ASN A 155 11.37 -8.28 -15.91
C ASN A 155 9.98 -8.91 -15.84
N GLU A 156 9.09 -8.48 -16.73
CA GLU A 156 7.80 -9.11 -16.88
C GLU A 156 7.94 -10.53 -17.44
N GLY A 157 7.04 -11.42 -17.02
CA GLY A 157 7.00 -12.79 -17.52
C GLY A 157 6.59 -12.82 -19.00
N ARG A 158 7.37 -13.51 -19.83
CA ARG A 158 6.99 -13.77 -21.22
C ARG A 158 6.06 -14.98 -21.27
N VAL A 159 4.77 -14.75 -21.57
CA VAL A 159 3.83 -15.85 -21.84
C VAL A 159 4.24 -16.52 -23.15
N THR A 160 4.81 -17.73 -23.07
CA THR A 160 4.99 -18.58 -24.25
C THR A 160 3.72 -19.36 -24.48
N THR A 161 3.05 -19.13 -25.62
CA THR A 161 1.78 -19.76 -26.00
C THR A 161 1.91 -21.23 -26.42
N THR A 162 2.93 -21.97 -25.97
CA THR A 162 3.10 -23.38 -26.33
C THR A 162 1.87 -24.23 -25.95
N ALA A 163 1.06 -23.77 -24.99
CA ALA A 163 -0.20 -24.41 -24.61
C ALA A 163 -1.39 -24.15 -25.57
N SER A 164 -1.37 -23.15 -26.46
CA SER A 164 -2.49 -22.91 -27.38
C SER A 164 -2.47 -23.87 -28.57
N MET A 165 -1.30 -24.38 -28.96
CA MET A 165 -1.23 -25.40 -30.00
C MET A 165 -1.76 -26.76 -29.51
N SER A 166 -1.66 -27.10 -28.22
CA SER A 166 -2.21 -28.37 -27.76
C SER A 166 -3.74 -28.41 -27.77
N LYS A 167 -4.44 -27.32 -27.41
CA LYS A 167 -5.91 -27.30 -27.49
C LYS A 167 -6.44 -27.26 -28.92
N ALA A 168 -5.87 -26.41 -29.78
CA ALA A 168 -6.33 -26.33 -31.17
C ALA A 168 -6.05 -27.63 -31.97
N GLN A 169 -4.99 -28.35 -31.62
CA GLN A 169 -4.65 -29.62 -32.25
C GLN A 169 -5.40 -30.80 -31.60
N GLN A 170 -5.76 -30.72 -30.32
CA GLN A 170 -6.67 -31.66 -29.67
C GLN A 170 -8.09 -31.58 -30.26
N GLU A 171 -8.61 -30.38 -30.51
CA GLU A 171 -9.96 -30.21 -31.09
C GLU A 171 -10.04 -30.66 -32.55
N ARG A 172 -8.94 -30.63 -33.32
CA ARG A 172 -8.91 -31.17 -34.70
C ARG A 172 -8.87 -32.70 -34.77
N ASN A 173 -8.54 -33.41 -33.70
CA ASN A 173 -8.43 -34.87 -33.70
C ASN A 173 -9.66 -35.59 -33.11
N VAL A 174 -10.78 -34.88 -32.90
CA VAL A 174 -12.03 -35.46 -32.33
C VAL A 174 -13.18 -35.47 -33.35
N VAL A 175 -12.90 -35.25 -34.65
CA VAL A 175 -13.86 -35.43 -35.75
C VAL A 175 -13.33 -36.50 -36.68
#